data_AF-D8EXY1-F1
#
_entry.id   AF-D8EXY1-F1
#
_cell.length_a   1.000
_cell.length_b   1.000
_cell.length_c   1.000
_cell.angle_alpha   90.00
_cell.angle_beta   90.00
_cell.angle_gamma   90.00
#
_symmetry.space_group_name_H-M   'P 1'
#
loop_
_entity.id
_entity.type
_entity.pdbx_description
1 polymer ?
#
loop_
_entity_poly.entity_id
_entity_poly.type
_entity_poly.pdbx_seq_one_letter_code
_entity_poly.pdbx_strand_id
1 'polypeptide(L)'
;MDGSHFEETFNCIAAKGLPVQRGPIITTQNPVLDVAGKRALFDRTNALAVDMETAAVVRAANQSGLSFFAVRSICDPADVFVPEALFQCVDEKGTVRFCYLLWRIIQRPSLINHLLSMKKRFNVALMGAAHVRHCLTEMHKPPAP
;
A
#
# COMPACT_ATOMS: atom_id res chain seq x y z
N MET A 1 -8.53 -9.42 -19.07
CA MET A 1 -9.68 -9.22 -18.16
C MET A 1 -10.73 -8.42 -18.89
N ASP A 2 -11.95 -8.94 -18.98
CA ASP A 2 -13.10 -8.10 -19.27
C ASP A 2 -13.35 -7.16 -18.06
N GLY A 3 -14.18 -6.13 -18.24
CA GLY A 3 -14.52 -5.25 -17.12
C GLY A 3 -15.36 -5.93 -16.02
N SER A 4 -15.90 -7.13 -16.26
CA SER A 4 -16.91 -7.76 -15.41
C SER A 4 -16.32 -8.32 -14.12
N HIS A 5 -15.20 -9.05 -14.19
CA HIS A 5 -14.54 -9.59 -13.00
C HIS A 5 -13.98 -8.53 -12.05
N PHE A 6 -13.61 -7.36 -12.58
CA PHE A 6 -13.18 -6.23 -11.74
C PHE A 6 -14.34 -5.63 -10.96
N GLU A 7 -15.49 -5.45 -11.61
CA GLU A 7 -16.71 -4.94 -10.95
C GLU A 7 -17.24 -5.91 -9.90
N GLU A 8 -17.26 -7.21 -10.19
CA GLU A 8 -17.63 -8.24 -9.21
C GLU A 8 -16.73 -8.19 -7.97
N THR A 9 -15.42 -8.06 -8.19
CA THR A 9 -14.44 -7.97 -7.09
C THR A 9 -14.67 -6.71 -6.25
N PHE A 10 -14.85 -5.56 -6.89
CA PHE A 10 -15.10 -4.29 -6.22
C PHE A 10 -16.40 -4.37 -5.39
N ASN A 11 -17.48 -4.86 -5.98
CA ASN A 11 -18.78 -5.00 -5.33
C ASN A 11 -18.73 -5.98 -4.16
N CYS A 12 -18.00 -7.09 -4.28
CA CYS A 12 -17.80 -8.04 -3.18
C CYS A 12 -17.09 -7.40 -1.98
N ILE A 13 -16.04 -6.60 -2.25
CA ILE A 13 -15.31 -5.88 -1.19
C ILE A 13 -16.21 -4.81 -0.55
N ALA A 14 -16.91 -4.02 -1.38
CA ALA A 14 -17.82 -2.97 -0.92
C ALA A 14 -18.99 -3.53 -0.08
N ALA A 15 -19.57 -4.67 -0.48
CA ALA A 15 -20.66 -5.33 0.24
C ALA A 15 -20.28 -5.78 1.66
N LYS A 16 -18.98 -5.94 1.96
CA LYS A 16 -18.48 -6.22 3.32
C LYS A 16 -18.34 -4.97 4.20
N GLY A 17 -18.78 -3.81 3.73
CA GLY A 17 -18.75 -2.55 4.49
C GLY A 17 -17.35 -1.95 4.62
N LEU A 18 -16.38 -2.40 3.83
CA LEU A 18 -15.04 -1.81 3.80
C LEU A 18 -15.05 -0.54 2.94
N PRO A 19 -14.46 0.57 3.40
CA PRO A 19 -14.27 1.74 2.57
C PRO A 19 -13.30 1.39 1.44
N VAL A 20 -13.81 1.33 0.21
CA VAL A 20 -13.05 1.00 -0.99
C VAL A 20 -13.21 2.11 -2.02
N GLN A 21 -12.12 2.46 -2.70
CA GLN A 21 -12.12 3.41 -3.79
C GLN A 21 -11.42 2.80 -4.99
N ARG A 22 -11.85 3.21 -6.18
CA ARG A 22 -11.24 2.82 -7.45
C ARG A 22 -10.58 4.04 -8.09
N GLY A 23 -9.34 3.88 -8.51
CA GLY A 23 -8.64 4.90 -9.26
C GLY A 23 -7.20 4.52 -9.60
N PRO A 24 -6.45 5.44 -10.22
CA PRO A 24 -5.09 5.16 -10.65
C PRO A 24 -4.15 4.88 -9.47
N ILE A 25 -3.22 3.96 -9.67
CA ILE A 25 -2.07 3.72 -8.80
C ILE A 25 -0.84 4.16 -9.58
N ILE A 26 -0.02 5.02 -8.99
CA ILE A 26 1.24 5.46 -9.59
C ILE A 26 2.42 4.78 -8.91
N THR A 27 3.41 4.37 -9.70
CA THR A 27 4.65 3.81 -9.17
C THR A 27 5.77 4.84 -9.28
N THR A 28 6.48 5.09 -8.18
CA THR A 28 7.64 5.99 -8.11
C THR A 28 8.93 5.22 -7.81
N GLN A 29 10.07 5.78 -8.18
CA GLN A 29 11.37 5.18 -7.87
C GLN A 29 11.79 5.39 -6.40
N ASN A 30 11.39 6.52 -5.83
CA ASN A 30 11.68 6.90 -4.45
C ASN A 30 10.35 7.05 -3.68
N PRO A 31 10.34 6.81 -2.37
CA PRO A 31 9.15 7.02 -1.56
C PRO A 31 8.76 8.50 -1.50
N VAL A 32 7.45 8.77 -1.46
CA VAL A 32 6.91 10.11 -1.27
C VAL A 32 6.54 10.28 0.20
N LEU A 33 7.46 10.86 0.97
CA LEU A 33 7.42 10.83 2.43
C LEU A 33 6.66 12.01 3.05
N ASP A 34 6.69 13.18 2.44
CA ASP A 34 6.05 14.38 2.98
C ASP A 34 4.66 14.66 2.37
N VAL A 35 3.84 15.41 3.11
CA VAL A 35 2.45 15.73 2.75
C VAL A 35 2.37 16.57 1.47
N ALA A 36 3.31 17.50 1.27
CA ALA A 36 3.30 18.38 0.11
C ALA A 36 3.61 17.59 -1.18
N GLY A 37 4.56 16.66 -1.13
CA GLY A 37 4.89 15.75 -2.21
C GLY A 37 3.73 14.82 -2.57
N LYS A 38 3.04 14.26 -1.57
CA LYS A 38 1.84 13.44 -1.79
C LYS A 38 0.73 14.25 -2.47
N ARG A 39 0.49 15.48 -2.00
CA ARG A 39 -0.51 16.40 -2.57
C ARG A 39 -0.16 16.80 -4.00
N ALA A 40 1.08 17.23 -4.25
CA ALA A 40 1.53 17.60 -5.59
C ALA A 40 1.44 16.44 -6.58
N LEU A 41 1.68 15.20 -6.12
CA LEU A 41 1.50 14.01 -6.94
C LEU A 41 0.02 13.77 -7.27
N PHE A 42 -0.86 13.92 -6.29
CA PHE A 42 -2.31 13.83 -6.50
C PHE A 42 -2.79 14.91 -7.48
N ASP A 43 -2.44 16.18 -7.26
CA ASP A 43 -2.87 17.31 -8.10
C ASP A 43 -2.44 17.13 -9.57
N ARG A 44 -1.27 16.51 -9.81
CA ARG A 44 -0.75 16.26 -11.17
C ARG A 44 -1.34 15.03 -11.86
N THR A 45 -1.79 14.03 -11.10
CA THR A 45 -2.06 12.68 -11.67
C THR A 45 -3.44 12.12 -11.34
N ASN A 46 -4.14 12.70 -10.36
CA ASN A 46 -5.34 12.15 -9.73
C ASN A 46 -5.17 10.69 -9.25
N ALA A 47 -3.94 10.25 -8.97
CA ALA A 47 -3.67 8.91 -8.45
C ALA A 47 -4.13 8.79 -7.00
N LEU A 48 -4.90 7.75 -6.69
CA LEU A 48 -5.42 7.49 -5.34
C LEU A 48 -4.38 6.82 -4.43
N ALA A 49 -3.40 6.14 -5.03
CA ALA A 49 -2.32 5.49 -4.31
C ALA A 49 -0.99 5.64 -5.04
N VAL A 50 0.08 5.65 -4.26
CA VAL A 50 1.46 5.60 -4.73
C VAL A 50 2.18 4.43 -4.09
N ASP A 51 2.97 3.70 -4.88
CA ASP A 51 3.86 2.63 -4.41
C ASP A 51 5.17 2.63 -5.22
N MET A 52 6.01 1.62 -5.01
CA MET A 52 7.30 1.50 -5.69
C MET A 52 7.39 0.26 -6.60
N GLU A 53 6.40 -0.63 -6.57
CA GLU A 53 6.51 -1.96 -7.18
C GLU A 53 5.45 -2.25 -8.25
N THR A 54 4.26 -1.63 -8.23
CA THR A 54 3.12 -2.07 -9.07
C THR A 54 3.49 -2.12 -10.55
N ALA A 55 4.15 -1.08 -11.06
CA ALA A 55 4.53 -1.03 -12.48
C ALA A 55 5.47 -2.18 -12.90
N ALA A 56 6.31 -2.69 -12.00
CA ALA A 56 7.16 -3.85 -12.29
C ALA A 56 6.32 -5.13 -12.37
N VAL A 57 5.38 -5.32 -11.44
CA VAL A 57 4.48 -6.48 -11.42
C VAL A 57 3.55 -6.50 -12.63
N VAL A 58 2.96 -5.36 -13.00
CA VAL A 58 2.13 -5.20 -14.21
C VAL A 58 2.92 -5.61 -15.45
N ARG A 59 4.17 -5.17 -15.55
CA ARG A 59 5.03 -5.47 -16.71
C ARG A 59 5.31 -6.96 -16.82
N ALA A 60 5.63 -7.61 -15.70
CA ALA A 60 5.84 -9.06 -15.65
C ALA A 60 4.57 -9.84 -16.04
N ALA A 61 3.41 -9.44 -15.50
CA ALA A 61 2.12 -10.07 -15.84
C ALA A 61 1.81 -9.95 -17.35
N ASN A 62 2.01 -8.77 -17.92
CA ASN A 62 1.81 -8.54 -19.36
C ASN A 62 2.75 -9.39 -20.22
N GLN A 63 4.03 -9.50 -19.84
CA GLN A 63 5.00 -10.34 -20.54
C GLN A 63 4.63 -11.83 -20.50
N SER A 64 3.95 -12.27 -19.44
CA SER A 64 3.46 -13.64 -19.28
C SER A 64 2.03 -13.86 -19.81
N GLY A 65 1.40 -12.84 -20.41
CA GLY A 65 0.00 -12.93 -20.89
C GLY A 65 -1.02 -13.11 -19.76
N LEU A 66 -0.66 -12.79 -18.52
CA LEU A 66 -1.53 -12.92 -17.35
C LEU A 66 -2.39 -11.68 -17.18
N SER A 67 -3.64 -11.90 -16.80
CA SER A 67 -4.49 -10.80 -16.34
C SER A 67 -4.05 -10.32 -14.95
N PHE A 68 -4.10 -9.01 -14.73
CA PHE A 68 -3.60 -8.37 -13.51
C PHE A 68 -4.62 -7.37 -12.96
N PHE A 69 -4.78 -7.37 -11.64
CA PHE A 69 -5.40 -6.29 -10.89
C PHE A 69 -4.58 -6.01 -9.64
N ALA A 70 -4.63 -4.77 -9.15
CA ALA A 70 -3.93 -4.35 -7.93
C ALA A 70 -4.94 -3.84 -6.91
N VAL A 71 -4.72 -4.21 -5.65
CA VAL A 71 -5.42 -3.63 -4.49
C VAL A 71 -4.37 -3.13 -3.52
N ARG A 72 -4.54 -1.90 -3.04
CA ARG A 72 -3.64 -1.27 -2.06
C ARG A 72 -4.41 -0.95 -0.80
N SER A 73 -3.92 -1.47 0.33
CA SER A 73 -4.34 -1.02 1.66
C SER A 73 -3.39 0.07 2.12
N ILE A 74 -3.93 1.21 2.55
CA ILE A 74 -3.15 2.43 2.81
C ILE A 74 -2.77 2.49 4.29
N CYS A 75 -1.47 2.39 4.59
CA CYS A 75 -0.93 2.57 5.95
C CYS A 75 -0.47 4.01 6.24
N ASP A 76 -0.05 4.76 5.21
CA ASP A 76 0.48 6.11 5.32
C ASP A 76 -0.36 7.10 4.51
N PRO A 77 -1.45 7.64 5.08
CA PRO A 77 -2.40 8.48 4.35
C PRO A 77 -1.79 9.81 3.88
N ALA A 78 -2.51 10.50 2.99
CA ALA A 78 -2.02 11.69 2.28
C ALA A 78 -1.67 12.87 3.21
N ASP A 79 -2.33 12.97 4.35
CA ASP A 79 -2.18 14.03 5.37
C ASP A 79 -1.09 13.73 6.41
N VAL A 80 -0.40 12.59 6.29
CA VAL A 80 0.63 12.15 7.22
C VAL A 80 1.98 12.10 6.52
N PHE A 81 2.98 12.75 7.12
CA PHE A 81 4.36 12.58 6.71
C PHE A 81 5.00 11.37 7.40
N VAL A 82 5.96 10.73 6.71
CA VAL A 82 6.83 9.71 7.26
C VAL A 82 8.20 10.34 7.50
N PRO A 83 8.74 10.33 8.73
CA PRO A 83 10.06 10.88 8.98
C PRO A 83 11.13 10.15 8.15
N GLU A 84 11.92 10.91 7.38
CA GLU A 84 13.09 10.41 6.62
C GLU A 84 14.01 9.54 7.48
N ALA A 85 14.16 9.92 8.76
CA ALA A 85 14.92 9.17 9.74
C ALA A 85 14.51 7.70 9.85
N LEU A 86 13.22 7.41 9.75
CA LEU A 86 12.67 6.05 9.86
C LEU A 86 12.83 5.29 8.55
N PHE A 87 12.70 5.97 7.40
CA PHE A 87 12.97 5.35 6.11
C PHE A 87 14.43 4.88 6.00
N GLN A 88 15.38 5.71 6.41
CA GLN A 88 16.82 5.37 6.44
C GLN A 88 17.17 4.21 7.39
N CYS A 89 16.25 3.84 8.29
CA CYS A 89 16.39 2.68 9.15
C CYS A 89 16.01 1.38 8.46
N VAL A 90 15.52 1.40 7.22
CA VAL A 90 15.20 0.22 6.44
C VAL A 90 16.17 0.15 5.26
N ASP A 91 16.77 -1.01 5.03
CA ASP A 91 17.65 -1.22 3.88
C ASP A 91 16.85 -1.56 2.60
N GLU A 92 17.56 -1.70 1.48
CA GLU A 92 16.97 -2.05 0.19
C GLU A 92 16.23 -3.39 0.18
N LYS A 93 16.50 -4.27 1.15
CA LYS A 93 15.81 -5.55 1.32
C LYS A 93 14.59 -5.46 2.23
N GLY A 94 14.25 -4.26 2.70
CA GLY A 94 13.17 -4.07 3.68
C GLY A 94 13.55 -4.45 5.11
N THR A 95 14.84 -4.68 5.40
CA THR A 95 15.31 -5.11 6.73
C THR A 95 15.62 -3.90 7.61
N VAL A 96 15.18 -3.96 8.87
CA VAL A 96 15.41 -2.89 9.83
C VAL A 96 16.87 -2.89 10.31
N ARG A 97 17.53 -1.75 10.15
CA ARG A 97 18.86 -1.43 10.69
C ARG A 97 18.74 -1.05 12.17
N PHE A 98 18.58 -2.06 13.04
CA PHE A 98 18.28 -1.88 14.47
C PHE A 98 19.22 -0.93 15.22
N CYS A 99 20.55 -1.09 15.08
CA CYS A 99 21.51 -0.22 15.77
C CYS A 99 21.38 1.25 15.34
N TYR A 100 21.13 1.47 14.04
CA TYR A 100 20.92 2.81 13.49
C TYR A 100 19.60 3.41 14.00
N LEU A 101 18.52 2.62 14.04
CA LEU A 101 17.24 3.03 14.58
C LEU A 101 17.34 3.43 16.05
N LEU A 102 17.99 2.61 16.88
CA LEU A 102 18.20 2.91 18.31
C LEU A 102 18.97 4.21 18.50
N TRP A 103 20.05 4.41 17.74
CA TRP A 103 20.81 5.65 17.76
C TRP A 103 19.95 6.87 17.39
N ARG A 104 19.11 6.76 16.35
CA ARG A 104 18.19 7.85 15.96
C ARG A 104 17.12 8.12 17.01
N ILE A 105 16.61 7.10 17.69
CA ILE A 105 15.64 7.24 18.79
C ILE A 105 16.29 7.97 19.98
N ILE A 106 17.53 7.63 20.35
CA ILE A 106 18.27 8.32 21.41
C ILE A 106 18.44 9.82 21.06
N GLN A 107 18.76 10.14 19.81
CA GLN A 107 18.89 11.52 19.35
C GLN A 107 17.55 12.28 19.26
N ARG A 108 16.45 11.58 18.96
CA ARG A 108 15.11 12.16 18.76
C ARG A 108 14.03 11.25 19.35
N PRO A 109 13.75 11.35 20.67
CA PRO A 109 12.78 10.48 21.35
C PRO A 109 11.36 10.56 20.78
N SER A 110 10.99 11.68 20.16
CA SER A 110 9.69 11.84 19.48
C SER A 110 9.46 10.84 18.35
N LEU A 111 10.52 10.23 17.79
CA LEU A 111 10.40 9.16 16.79
C LEU A 111 9.64 7.93 17.31
N ILE A 112 9.65 7.69 18.62
CA ILE A 112 8.89 6.60 19.24
C ILE A 112 7.39 6.80 18.99
N ASN A 113 6.89 8.03 19.15
CA ASN A 113 5.48 8.35 18.91
C ASN A 113 5.10 8.15 17.45
N HIS A 114 6.00 8.50 16.52
CA HIS A 114 5.81 8.23 15.10
C HIS A 114 5.75 6.73 14.81
N LEU A 115 6.68 5.94 15.35
CA LEU A 115 6.71 4.48 15.18
C LEU A 115 5.44 3.82 15.74
N LEU A 116 4.98 4.21 16.92
CA LEU A 116 3.75 3.67 17.51
C LEU A 116 2.52 4.01 16.66
N SER A 117 2.45 5.26 16.17
CA SER A 117 1.37 5.70 15.30
C SER A 117 1.38 4.96 13.95
N MET A 118 2.54 4.80 13.34
CA MET A 118 2.74 4.03 12.11
C MET A 118 2.36 2.56 12.32
N LYS A 119 2.81 1.93 13.40
CA LYS A 119 2.45 0.55 13.75
C LYS A 119 0.94 0.38 13.87
N LYS A 120 0.25 1.32 14.54
CA LYS A 120 -1.22 1.28 14.67
C LYS A 120 -1.90 1.32 13.29
N ARG A 121 -1.51 2.26 12.43
CA ARG A 121 -2.09 2.41 11.08
C ARG A 121 -1.77 1.23 10.19
N PHE A 122 -0.54 0.72 10.25
CA PHE A 122 -0.12 -0.47 9.53
C PHE A 122 -0.95 -1.70 9.93
N ASN A 123 -1.22 -1.89 11.23
CA ASN A 123 -2.09 -2.98 11.69
C ASN A 123 -3.52 -2.86 11.16
N VAL A 124 -4.08 -1.64 11.13
CA VAL A 124 -5.41 -1.41 10.53
C VAL A 124 -5.39 -1.72 9.03
N ALA A 125 -4.35 -1.29 8.32
CA ALA A 125 -4.19 -1.60 6.90
C ALA A 125 -4.08 -3.11 6.65
N LEU A 126 -3.36 -3.85 7.49
CA LEU A 126 -3.27 -5.31 7.42
C LEU A 126 -4.61 -6.00 7.65
N MET A 127 -5.43 -5.52 8.60
CA MET A 127 -6.78 -6.04 8.81
C MET A 127 -7.65 -5.85 7.55
N GLY A 128 -7.60 -4.66 6.93
CA GLY A 128 -8.28 -4.40 5.66
C GLY A 128 -7.83 -5.34 4.54
N ALA A 129 -6.51 -5.53 4.39
CA ALA A 129 -5.93 -6.43 3.39
C ALA A 129 -6.33 -7.89 3.61
N ALA A 130 -6.39 -8.36 4.87
CA ALA A 130 -6.82 -9.71 5.20
C ALA A 130 -8.28 -9.97 4.82
N HIS A 131 -9.17 -9.00 5.04
CA HIS A 131 -10.56 -9.10 4.60
C HIS A 131 -10.70 -9.16 3.08
N VAL A 132 -9.97 -8.31 2.35
CA VAL A 132 -9.94 -8.34 0.88
C VAL A 132 -9.43 -9.69 0.38
N ARG A 133 -8.32 -10.20 0.95
CA ARG A 133 -7.78 -11.52 0.59
C ARG A 133 -8.86 -12.59 0.74
N HIS A 134 -9.59 -12.58 1.85
CA HIS A 134 -10.67 -13.53 2.08
C HIS A 134 -11.81 -13.41 1.04
N CYS A 135 -12.19 -12.19 0.63
CA CYS A 135 -13.14 -12.01 -0.49
C CYS A 135 -12.63 -12.65 -1.79
N LEU A 136 -11.38 -12.36 -2.13
CA LEU A 136 -10.75 -12.84 -3.37
C LEU A 136 -10.66 -14.37 -3.40
N THR A 137 -10.33 -15.01 -2.28
CA THR A 137 -10.26 -16.48 -2.19
C THR A 137 -11.61 -17.15 -2.35
N GLU A 138 -12.70 -16.55 -1.85
CA GLU A 138 -14.05 -17.10 -2.04
C GLU A 138 -14.51 -16.98 -3.50
N MET A 139 -14.14 -15.90 -4.20
CA MET A 139 -14.52 -15.69 -5.60
C MET A 139 -13.74 -16.57 -6.59
N HIS A 140 -12.50 -16.95 -6.27
CA HIS A 140 -11.64 -17.78 -7.13
C HIS A 140 -11.62 -19.26 -6.71
N LYS A 141 -12.59 -19.72 -5.91
CA LYS A 141 -12.71 -21.15 -5.61
C LYS A 141 -13.04 -21.88 -6.91
N PRO A 142 -12.24 -22.87 -7.35
CA PRO A 142 -12.62 -23.67 -8.52
C PRO A 142 -13.98 -24.33 -8.24
N PRO A 143 -14.83 -24.54 -9.26
CA PRO A 143 -16.09 -25.26 -9.07
C PRO A 143 -15.82 -26.59 -8.37
N ALA A 144 -16.69 -26.97 -7.45
CA ALA A 144 -16.59 -28.26 -6.75
C ALA A 144 -16.48 -29.41 -7.78
N PRO A 145 -15.66 -30.44 -7.49
CA PRO A 145 -15.44 -31.56 -8.42
C PRO A 145 -16.74 -32.30 -8.77
#